data_AF-A0A967SNP0-F1
#
_entry.id   AF-A0A967SNP0-F1
#
_cell.length_a   1.000
_cell.length_b   1.000
_cell.length_c   1.000
_cell.angle_alpha   90.00
_cell.angle_beta   90.00
_cell.angle_gamma   90.00
#
_symmetry.space_group_name_H-M   'P 1'
#
loop_
_entity.id
_entity.type
_entity.pdbx_description
1 polymer ?
#
loop_
_entity_poly.entity_id
_entity_poly.type
_entity_poly.pdbx_seq_one_letter_code
_entity_poly.pdbx_strand_id
1 'polypeptide(L)' 'MVGAGPAGLSAAFWLGRYRRRVLVVDDDRPRNEAAWAVHGYPGIPDPEPRELRRRLGD' A
#
# COMPACT_ATOMS: atom_id res chain seq x y z
N MET A 1 7.63 4.60 -9.31
CA MET A 1 6.67 4.96 -8.23
C MET A 1 7.49 5.41 -7.05
N VAL A 2 7.19 6.59 -6.51
CA VAL A 2 7.83 7.10 -5.29
C VAL A 2 6.77 7.05 -4.18
N GLY A 3 7.03 6.24 -3.17
CA GLY A 3 6.09 5.84 -2.12
C GLY A 3 5.42 4.49 -2.38
N ALA A 4 5.43 3.61 -1.37
CA ALA A 4 4.73 2.31 -1.32
C ALA A 4 3.53 2.33 -0.36
N GLY A 5 2.93 3.50 -0.15
CA GLY A 5 1.62 3.61 0.48
C GLY A 5 0.48 3.12 -0.44
N PRO A 6 -0.79 3.16 0.02
CA PRO A 6 -1.93 2.67 -0.74
C PRO A 6 -2.05 3.27 -2.15
N ALA A 7 -1.77 4.57 -2.32
CA ALA A 7 -1.80 5.23 -3.62
C ALA A 7 -0.73 4.70 -4.58
N GLY A 8 0.52 4.56 -4.11
CA GLY A 8 1.64 4.10 -4.92
C GLY A 8 1.50 2.63 -5.32
N LEU A 9 1.10 1.76 -4.38
CA LEU A 9 0.86 0.34 -4.65
C LEU A 9 -0.33 0.14 -5.60
N SER A 10 -1.44 0.87 -5.42
CA SER A 10 -2.59 0.79 -6.35
C SER A 10 -2.19 1.16 -7.77
N ALA A 11 -1.39 2.22 -7.92
CA ALA A 11 -0.96 2.66 -9.24
C ALA A 11 0.10 1.72 -9.84
N ALA A 12 1.03 1.17 -9.04
CA ALA A 12 1.97 0.14 -9.47
C ALA A 12 1.25 -1.12 -9.96
N PHE A 13 0.22 -1.56 -9.24
CA PHE A 13 -0.61 -2.72 -9.60
C PHE A 13 -1.25 -2.54 -10.99
N TRP A 14 -1.90 -1.41 -11.24
CA TRP A 14 -2.51 -1.14 -12.55
C TRP A 14 -1.48 -1.02 -13.67
N LEU A 15 -0.35 -0.36 -13.43
CA LEU A 15 0.74 -0.28 -14.41
C LEU A 15 1.32 -1.67 -14.73
N GLY A 16 1.45 -2.55 -13.74
CA GLY A 16 1.84 -3.95 -13.93
C GLY A 16 0.84 -4.72 -14.80
N ARG A 17 -0.47 -4.53 -14.57
CA ARG A 17 -1.53 -5.09 -15.43
C ARG A 17 -1.45 -4.56 -16.86
N TYR A 18 -0.97 -3.33 -17.06
CA TYR A 18 -0.68 -2.75 -18.37
C TYR A 18 0.70 -3.14 -18.93
N ARG A 19 1.36 -4.14 -18.34
CA ARG A 19 2.66 -4.70 -18.75
C ARG A 19 3.79 -3.68 -18.75
N ARG A 20 3.72 -2.67 -17.88
CA ARG A 20 4.81 -1.71 -17.66
C ARG A 20 5.77 -2.26 -16.60
N ARG A 21 7.06 -2.11 -16.83
CA ARG A 21 8.08 -2.34 -15.79
C ARG A 21 8.07 -1.13 -14.86
N VAL A 22 7.79 -1.35 -13.58
CA VAL A 22 7.69 -0.27 -12.58
C VAL A 22 8.61 -0.62 -11.41
N LEU A 23 9.50 0.31 -11.07
CA LEU A 23 10.22 0.29 -9.80
C LEU A 23 9.44 1.11 -8.77
N VAL A 24 9.23 0.52 -7.59
CA VAL A 24 8.67 1.20 -6.42
C VAL A 24 9.82 1.46 -5.44
N VAL A 25 9.91 2.69 -4.95
CA VAL A 25 10.90 3.10 -3.95
C VAL A 25 10.14 3.76 -2.80
N ASP A 26 10.40 3.33 -1.56
CA ASP A 26 9.72 3.78 -0.35
C ASP A 26 10.74 4.02 0.77
N ASP A 27 10.48 5.01 1.62
CA ASP A 27 11.35 5.38 2.75
C ASP A 27 10.85 4.83 4.11
N ASP A 28 9.82 3.98 4.08
CA ASP A 28 9.22 3.32 5.24
C ASP A 28 8.63 4.27 6.30
N ARG A 29 8.11 5.44 5.90
CA ARG A 29 7.50 6.42 6.81
C ARG A 29 6.00 6.64 6.53
N PRO A 30 5.12 5.67 6.87
CA PRO A 30 3.70 5.78 6.57
C PRO A 30 3.02 6.85 7.45
N ARG A 31 2.18 7.69 6.83
CA ARG A 31 1.43 8.75 7.52
C ARG A 31 0.58 8.25 8.70
N ASN A 32 0.08 7.02 8.61
CA ASN A 32 -0.81 6.42 9.60
C ASN A 32 -0.11 5.46 10.56
N GLU A 33 1.23 5.52 10.70
CA GLU A 33 1.97 4.60 11.58
C GLU A 33 1.44 4.57 13.02
N ALA A 34 1.04 5.72 13.56
CA ALA A 34 0.56 5.85 14.94
C ALA A 34 -0.89 5.36 15.14
N ALA A 35 -1.60 4.97 14.07
CA ALA A 35 -2.98 4.49 14.18
C ALA A 35 -3.02 3.05 14.66
N TRP A 36 -3.99 2.72 15.53
CA TRP A 36 -4.20 1.34 15.98
C TRP A 36 -4.78 0.44 14.89
N ALA A 37 -5.64 0.99 14.02
CA ALA A 37 -6.26 0.24 12.94
C ALA A 37 -6.60 1.15 11.75
N VAL A 38 -6.73 0.54 10.57
CA VAL A 38 -7.25 1.18 9.37
C VAL A 38 -8.69 0.76 9.15
N HIS A 39 -9.62 1.68 9.38
CA HIS A 39 -11.04 1.43 9.18
C HIS A 39 -11.49 1.75 7.75
N GLY A 40 -12.54 1.07 7.30
CA GLY A 40 -13.19 1.38 6.02
C GLY A 40 -12.41 0.94 4.78
N TYR A 41 -11.39 0.09 4.93
CA TYR A 41 -10.71 -0.53 3.79
C TYR A 41 -11.53 -1.72 3.27
N PRO A 42 -12.07 -1.69 2.04
CA PRO A 42 -12.98 -2.73 1.57
C PRO A 42 -12.32 -4.12 1.55
N GLY A 43 -13.02 -5.12 2.11
CA GLY A 43 -12.58 -6.52 2.11
C GLY A 43 -11.50 -6.87 3.13
N ILE A 44 -11.01 -5.90 3.91
CA ILE A 44 -10.01 -6.15 4.96
C ILE A 44 -10.51 -5.54 6.27
N PRO A 45 -10.93 -6.37 7.26
CA PRO A 45 -11.50 -5.87 8.50
C PRO A 45 -10.40 -5.31 9.42
N ASP A 46 -10.44 -3.99 9.63
CA ASP A 46 -9.69 -3.21 10.62
C ASP A 46 -8.24 -3.66 10.91
N PRO A 47 -7.39 -3.83 9.87
CA PRO A 47 -6.01 -4.24 10.07
C PRO A 47 -5.19 -3.12 10.71
N GLU A 48 -4.14 -3.49 11.44
CA GLU A 48 -3.06 -2.55 11.78
C GLU A 48 -2.45 -1.95 10.50
N PRO A 49 -1.95 -0.69 10.52
CA PRO A 49 -1.34 -0.05 9.35
C PRO A 49 -0.25 -0.88 8.67
N ARG A 50 0.62 -1.52 9.45
CA ARG A 50 1.71 -2.36 8.93
C ARG A 50 1.18 -3.65 8.28
N GLU A 51 0.15 -4.26 8.87
CA GLU A 51 -0.46 -5.46 8.33
C GLU A 51 -1.16 -5.19 7.00
N LEU A 52 -1.90 -4.08 6.90
CA LEU A 52 -2.51 -3.67 5.64
C LEU A 52 -1.45 -3.51 4.55
N ARG A 53 -0.34 -2.83 4.85
CA ARG A 53 0.73 -2.61 3.85
C ARG A 53 1.35 -3.92 3.37
N ARG A 54 1.56 -4.88 4.27
CA ARG A 54 2.04 -6.22 3.91
C ARG A 54 1.09 -6.89 2.91
N ARG A 55 -0.21 -6.92 3.22
CA ARG A 55 -1.24 -7.53 2.35
C ARG A 55 -1.39 -6.88 0.98
N LEU A 56 -1.04 -5.59 0.84
CA LEU A 56 -1.09 -4.88 -0.43
C LEU A 56 0.20 -5.00 -1.24
N GLY A 57 1.30 -5.44 -0.62
CA GLY A 57 2.58 -5.67 -1.27
C GLY A 57 2.75 -7.09 -1.83
N ASP A 58 2.06 -8.07 -1.24
CA ASP A 58 1.98 -9.47 -1.69
C ASP A 58 1.09 -9.63 -2.95
#